data_AF-W7E019-F1
#
_entry.id   AF-W7E019-F1
#
_cell.length_a   1.000
_cell.length_b   1.000
_cell.length_c   1.000
_cell.angle_alpha   90.00
_cell.angle_beta   90.00
_cell.angle_gamma   90.00
#
_symmetry.space_group_name_H-M   'P 1'
#
loop_
_entity.id
_entity.type
_entity.pdbx_description
1 polymer ?
#
loop_
_entity_poly.entity_id
_entity_poly.type
_entity_poly.pdbx_seq_one_letter_code
_entity_poly.pdbx_strand_id
1 'polypeptide(L)' 'RYPSVTTTTNMDPASQALAQRLPDGVRDTFATRSEHGDVPISTLIHRRLGRRSRAEQA' A
#
# COMPACT_ATOMS: atom_id res chain seq x y z
N ARG A 1 20.67 -20.01 -19.44
CA ARG A 1 20.30 -20.29 -18.03
C ARG A 1 19.99 -18.96 -17.36
N TYR A 2 18.73 -18.53 -17.39
CA TYR A 2 18.33 -17.30 -16.67
C TYR A 2 18.36 -17.62 -15.18
N PRO A 3 18.94 -16.77 -14.31
CA PRO A 3 18.80 -16.96 -12.89
C PRO A 3 17.30 -16.90 -12.58
N SER A 4 16.82 -17.91 -11.86
CA SER A 4 15.46 -17.97 -11.35
C SER A 4 15.25 -16.71 -10.53
N VAL A 5 14.55 -15.72 -11.09
CA VAL A 5 14.05 -14.60 -10.31
C VAL A 5 13.09 -15.27 -9.33
N THR A 6 13.54 -15.44 -8.09
CA THR A 6 12.63 -15.70 -6.98
C THR A 6 11.74 -14.48 -6.94
N THR A 7 10.62 -14.56 -7.67
CA THR A 7 9.48 -13.68 -7.51
C THR A 7 8.88 -14.02 -6.15
N THR A 8 9.64 -13.75 -5.08
CA THR A 8 9.06 -13.27 -3.83
C THR A 8 8.14 -12.17 -4.33
N THR A 9 6.84 -12.40 -4.20
CA THR A 9 5.78 -11.45 -4.52
C THR A 9 6.21 -10.07 -4.05
N ASN A 10 6.82 -9.30 -4.97
CA ASN A 10 7.28 -7.93 -4.74
C ASN A 10 6.01 -7.11 -4.76
N MET A 11 5.20 -7.29 -3.73
CA MET A 11 4.10 -6.40 -3.44
C MET A 11 4.72 -5.03 -3.29
N ASP A 12 4.21 -4.08 -4.07
CA ASP A 12 4.62 -2.70 -3.95
C ASP A 12 4.52 -2.24 -2.47
N PRO A 13 5.53 -1.57 -1.91
CA PRO A 13 5.56 -1.19 -0.49
C PRO A 13 4.30 -0.46 -0.02
N ALA A 14 3.72 0.41 -0.85
CA ALA A 14 2.46 1.08 -0.52
C ALA A 14 1.28 0.10 -0.46
N SER A 15 1.25 -0.90 -1.33
CA SER A 15 0.24 -1.96 -1.32
C SER A 15 0.39 -2.87 -0.10
N GLN A 16 1.64 -3.19 0.28
CA GLN A 16 1.92 -3.95 1.50
C GLN A 16 1.52 -3.15 2.75
N ALA A 17 1.91 -1.87 2.85
CA ALA A 17 1.52 -1.00 3.95
C ALA A 17 -0.01 -0.85 4.08
N LEU A 18 -0.75 -0.94 2.97
CA LEU A 18 -2.22 -0.94 3.00
C LEU A 18 -2.84 -2.30 3.37
N ALA A 19 -2.16 -3.41 3.14
CA ALA A 19 -2.66 -4.76 3.39
C ALA A 19 -2.23 -5.33 4.76
N GLN A 20 -1.16 -4.79 5.35
CA GLN A 20 -0.65 -5.23 6.64
C GLN A 20 -1.63 -4.91 7.77
N ARG A 21 -1.81 -5.87 8.68
CA ARG A 21 -2.64 -5.72 9.87
C ARG A 21 -1.94 -4.78 10.86
N LEU A 22 -2.67 -3.78 11.33
CA LEU A 22 -2.20 -2.89 12.38
C LEU A 22 -2.38 -3.54 13.76
N PRO A 23 -1.57 -3.17 14.77
CA PRO A 23 -1.73 -3.65 16.14
C PRO A 23 -3.12 -3.30 16.71
N ASP A 24 -3.68 -4.20 17.51
CA ASP A 24 -4.99 -4.00 18.12
C ASP A 24 -4.95 -2.76 19.06
N GLY A 25 -5.94 -1.88 18.92
CA GLY A 25 -6.00 -0.61 19.65
C GLY A 25 -5.38 0.58 18.91
N VAL A 26 -4.70 0.37 17.77
CA VAL A 26 -4.21 1.45 16.93
C VAL A 26 -5.27 1.85 15.91
N ARG A 27 -5.50 3.16 15.76
CA ARG A 27 -6.42 3.67 14.74
C ARG A 27 -5.88 3.41 13.33
N ASP A 28 -6.73 2.87 12.48
CA ASP A 28 -6.44 2.64 11.07
C ASP A 28 -6.50 3.95 10.28
N THR A 29 -5.38 4.68 10.27
CA THR A 29 -5.22 5.93 9.53
C THR A 29 -4.04 5.84 8.56
N PHE A 30 -4.04 6.68 7.52
CA PHE A 30 -2.91 6.76 6.59
C PHE A 30 -1.60 7.19 7.28
N ALA A 31 -1.67 8.03 8.33
CA ALA A 31 -0.51 8.39 9.12
C ALA A 31 0.08 7.17 9.83
N THR A 32 -0.75 6.40 10.52
CA THR A 32 -0.34 5.14 11.16
C THR A 32 0.31 4.17 10.16
N ARG A 33 -0.31 3.99 8.98
CA ARG A 33 0.22 3.08 7.95
C ARG A 33 1.51 3.61 7.31
N SER A 34 1.66 4.93 7.25
CA SER A 34 2.88 5.59 6.77
C SER A 34 4.03 5.32 7.72
N GLU A 35 3.83 5.52 9.02
CA GLU A 35 4.80 5.21 10.06
C GLU A 35 5.15 3.72 10.10
N HIS A 36 4.16 2.85 9.94
CA HIS A 36 4.38 1.41 10.05
C HIS A 36 5.02 0.80 8.79
N GLY A 37 4.70 1.33 7.62
CA GLY A 37 5.19 0.83 6.33
C GLY A 37 6.39 1.58 5.76
N ASP A 38 6.84 2.66 6.40
CA ASP A 38 7.84 3.60 5.89
C ASP A 38 7.53 4.10 4.46
N VAL A 39 6.26 4.45 4.23
CA VAL A 39 5.75 4.95 2.94
C VAL A 39 5.10 6.31 3.15
N PRO A 40 5.39 7.33 2.33
CA PRO A 40 4.75 8.64 2.46
C PRO A 40 3.21 8.56 2.39
N ILE A 41 2.53 9.34 3.23
CA ILE A 41 1.05 9.42 3.27
C ILE A 41 0.45 9.70 1.88
N SER A 42 1.05 10.61 1.11
CA SER A 42 0.60 10.95 -0.24
C SER A 42 0.60 9.72 -1.16
N THR A 43 1.65 8.90 -1.10
CA THR A 43 1.76 7.66 -1.87
C THR A 43 0.66 6.68 -1.49
N LEU A 44 0.34 6.54 -0.20
CA LEU A 44 -0.75 5.68 0.26
C LEU A 44 -2.12 6.18 -0.22
N ILE A 45 -2.35 7.49 -0.15
CA ILE A 45 -3.58 8.14 -0.64
C ILE A 45 -3.71 7.94 -2.15
N HIS A 46 -2.67 8.23 -2.93
CA HIS A 46 -2.68 8.01 -4.38
C HIS A 46 -2.82 6.55 -4.75
N ARG A 47 -2.22 5.61 -4.01
CA ARG A 47 -2.38 4.18 -4.27
C ARG A 47 -3.81 3.72 -4.02
N ARG A 48 -4.43 4.16 -2.92
CA ARG A 48 -5.79 3.76 -2.53
C ARG A 48 -6.88 4.47 -3.33
N LEU A 49 -6.70 5.75 -3.63
CA LEU A 49 -7.69 6.60 -4.33
C LEU A 49 -7.42 6.74 -5.83
N GLY A 50 -6.20 6.46 -6.29
CA GLY A 50 -5.80 6.66 -7.69
C GLY A 50 -6.40 5.66 -8.67
N ARG A 51 -6.92 4.53 -8.20
CA ARG A 51 -7.84 3.70 -8.99
C ARG A 51 -9.29 4.14 -8.75
N ARG A 52 -9.65 5.34 -9.18
CA ARG A 52 -11.07 5.67 -9.32
C ARG A 52 -11.67 4.86 -10.45
N SER A 53 -12.87 4.33 -10.25
CA SER A 53 -13.64 3.74 -11.34
C SER A 53 -13.92 4.80 -12.40
N ARG A 54 -14.00 4.42 -13.68
CA ARG A 54 -14.33 5.34 -14.79
C ARG A 54 -15.65 6.10 -14.54
N ALA A 55 -16.55 5.52 -13.74
CA ALA A 55 -17.81 6.12 -13.31
C ALA A 55 -17.66 7.29 -12.33
N GLU A 56 -16.55 7.37 -11.58
CA GLU A 56 -16.24 8.48 -10.66
C GLU A 56 -15.49 9.63 -11.36
N GLN A 57 -15.07 9.44 -12.61
CA GLN A 57 -14.41 10.45 -13.45
C GLN A 57 -15.36 11.08 -14.49
N ALA A 58 -16.65 10.73 -14.47
CA ALA A 58 -17.68 11.21 -15.39
C ALA A 58 -18.51 12.36 -14.77
#